data_AF-A0A914RD61-F1
#
_entry.id   AF-A0A914RD61-F1
#
_cell.length_a   1.000
_cell.length_b   1.000
_cell.length_c   1.000
_cell.angle_alpha   90.00
_cell.angle_beta   90.00
_cell.angle_gamma   90.00
#
_symmetry.space_group_name_H-M   'P 1'
#
loop_
_entity.id
_entity.type
_entity.pdbx_description
1 polymer ?
#
loop_
_entity_poly.entity_id
_entity_poly.type
_entity_poly.pdbx_seq_one_letter_code
_entity_poly.pdbx_strand_id
1 'polypeptide(L)'
;MEDDQLSDNNLVNCLRDENFDVAINEATALCGYALIMKIGVKKLVSAMPMSLTEKFIEPFAITVNPSHVPVALSRSTDLMGFWERVYNVIGFIVISSFAETVTMPATVQLLRKYFGPGIDSTYALVGELVIPFDNPSCTYTSWK
;
A
#
# COMPACT_ATOMS: atom_id res chain seq x y z
N MET A 1 -5.62 17.55 1.59
CA MET A 1 -4.58 17.69 0.54
C MET A 1 -4.96 16.89 -0.69
N GLU A 2 -5.47 15.66 -0.53
CA GLU A 2 -5.89 14.77 -1.62
C GLU A 2 -7.07 15.34 -2.45
N ASP A 3 -8.05 15.98 -1.81
CA ASP A 3 -9.17 16.63 -2.52
C ASP A 3 -8.73 17.76 -3.46
N ASP A 4 -7.63 18.46 -3.13
CA ASP A 4 -7.19 19.65 -3.85
C ASP A 4 -6.68 19.28 -5.24
N GLN A 5 -5.79 18.28 -5.30
CA GLN A 5 -5.26 17.73 -6.55
C GLN A 5 -6.34 17.08 -7.42
N LEU A 6 -7.31 16.41 -6.79
CA LEU A 6 -8.41 15.78 -7.51
C LEU A 6 -9.48 16.79 -7.96
N SER A 7 -9.52 18.00 -7.39
CA SER A 7 -10.45 19.06 -7.79
C SER A 7 -9.95 19.93 -8.94
N ASP A 8 -8.64 20.00 -9.15
CA ASP A 8 -8.04 20.78 -10.24
C ASP A 8 -8.26 20.12 -11.61
N ASN A 9 -9.25 20.63 -12.35
CA ASN A 9 -9.57 20.13 -13.67
C ASN A 9 -8.54 20.50 -14.74
N ASN A 10 -7.74 21.56 -14.54
CA ASN A 10 -6.72 21.95 -15.52
C ASN A 10 -5.58 20.92 -15.50
N LEU A 11 -5.08 20.60 -14.29
CA LEU A 11 -4.07 19.56 -14.09
C LEU A 11 -4.54 18.20 -14.64
N VAL A 12 -5.76 17.79 -14.29
CA VAL A 12 -6.31 16.48 -14.72
C VAL A 12 -6.50 16.40 -16.22
N ASN A 13 -6.96 17.48 -16.87
CA ASN A 13 -7.11 17.50 -18.33
C ASN A 13 -5.75 17.46 -19.03
N CYS A 14 -4.77 18.22 -18.54
CA CYS A 14 -3.39 18.18 -19.06
C CYS A 14 -2.81 16.74 -19.01
N LEU A 15 -2.94 16.08 -17.86
CA LEU A 15 -2.46 14.69 -17.70
C LEU A 15 -3.24 13.68 -18.55
N ARG A 16 -4.52 13.94 -18.83
CA ARG A 16 -5.32 13.11 -19.73
C ARG A 16 -4.92 13.28 -21.18
N ASP A 17 -4.63 14.50 -21.60
CA ASP A 17 -4.25 14.83 -22.98
C ASP A 17 -2.88 14.24 -23.36
N GLU A 18 -1.98 14.02 -22.39
CA GLU A 18 -0.70 13.33 -22.62
C GLU A 18 -0.83 11.83 -22.96
N ASN A 19 -1.99 11.20 -22.73
CA ASN A 19 -2.28 9.80 -23.10
C ASN A 19 -1.26 8.77 -22.58
N PHE A 20 -1.03 8.73 -21.26
CA PHE A 20 -0.14 7.74 -20.65
C PHE A 20 -0.62 6.29 -20.82
N ASP A 21 0.30 5.42 -21.23
CA ASP A 21 0.05 3.98 -21.37
C ASP A 21 0.07 3.22 -20.04
N VAL A 22 0.88 3.67 -19.08
CA VAL A 22 1.14 3.00 -17.80
C VAL A 22 1.28 4.05 -16.71
N ALA A 23 0.62 3.80 -15.57
CA ALA A 23 0.82 4.59 -14.36
C ALA A 23 1.56 3.77 -13.31
N ILE A 24 2.52 4.40 -12.63
CA ILE A 24 3.27 3.80 -11.53
C ILE A 24 2.92 4.60 -10.28
N ASN A 25 2.47 3.92 -9.23
CA ASN A 25 2.09 4.56 -7.97
C ASN A 25 2.68 3.80 -6.79
N GLU A 26 2.98 4.50 -5.70
CA GLU A 26 3.36 3.82 -4.46
C GLU A 26 2.15 3.10 -3.84
N ALA A 27 2.33 1.84 -3.41
CA ALA A 27 1.24 0.99 -2.89
C ALA A 27 0.52 1.58 -1.66
N THR A 28 1.23 2.41 -0.89
CA THR A 28 0.72 3.13 0.29
C THR A 28 0.14 4.50 -0.06
N ALA A 29 0.45 5.05 -1.23
CA ALA A 29 -0.03 6.36 -1.70
C ALA A 29 -1.41 6.22 -2.36
N LEU A 30 -2.44 6.04 -1.53
CA LEU A 30 -3.81 5.82 -1.99
C LEU A 30 -4.37 6.94 -2.89
N CYS A 31 -3.93 8.18 -2.68
CA CYS A 31 -4.30 9.33 -3.51
C CYS A 31 -3.89 9.19 -4.99
N GLY A 32 -2.77 8.53 -5.26
CA GLY A 32 -2.30 8.30 -6.63
C GLY A 32 -3.26 7.41 -7.42
N TYR A 33 -3.83 6.39 -6.78
CA TYR A 33 -4.86 5.54 -7.41
C TYR A 33 -6.06 6.36 -7.87
N ALA A 34 -6.57 7.25 -7.01
CA ALA A 34 -7.70 8.11 -7.36
C ALA A 34 -7.40 9.00 -8.57
N LEU A 35 -6.20 9.59 -8.63
CA LEU A 35 -5.80 10.43 -9.76
C LEU A 35 -5.69 9.63 -11.06
N ILE A 36 -5.07 8.44 -11.00
CA ILE A 36 -4.88 7.55 -12.15
C ILE A 36 -6.24 7.08 -12.71
N MET A 37 -7.16 6.72 -11.82
CA MET A 37 -8.55 6.39 -12.20
C MET A 37 -9.26 7.59 -12.84
N LYS A 38 -9.01 8.83 -12.36
CA LYS A 38 -9.59 10.05 -12.94
C LYS A 38 -9.05 10.33 -14.34
N ILE A 39 -7.76 10.12 -14.56
CA ILE A 39 -7.11 10.30 -15.87
C ILE A 39 -7.60 9.24 -16.86
N GLY A 40 -7.91 8.03 -16.39
CA GLY A 40 -8.47 6.94 -17.20
C GLY A 40 -7.44 5.91 -17.66
N VAL A 41 -6.28 5.85 -16.99
CA VAL A 41 -5.22 4.89 -17.31
C VAL A 41 -5.63 3.50 -16.80
N LYS A 42 -5.58 2.49 -17.70
CA LYS A 42 -5.99 1.12 -17.39
C LYS A 42 -4.88 0.24 -16.82
N LYS A 43 -3.61 0.56 -17.11
CA LYS A 43 -2.46 -0.22 -16.65
C LYS A 43 -1.83 0.48 -15.46
N LEU A 44 -2.03 -0.11 -14.29
CA LEU A 44 -1.50 0.39 -13.04
C LEU A 44 -0.44 -0.56 -12.49
N VAL A 45 0.71 -0.01 -12.13
CA VAL A 45 1.78 -0.70 -11.41
C VAL A 45 1.91 -0.07 -10.05
N SER A 46 1.69 -0.87 -9.02
CA SER A 46 1.93 -0.49 -7.63
C SER A 46 3.38 -0.80 -7.28
N ALA A 47 4.12 0.19 -6.81
CA ALA A 47 5.49 0.06 -6.36
C ALA A 47 5.53 0.12 -4.84
N MET A 48 6.31 -0.74 -4.19
CA MET A 48 6.50 -0.68 -2.76
C MET A 48 7.99 -0.58 -2.44
N PRO A 49 8.47 0.57 -1.91
CA PRO A 49 9.90 0.81 -1.67
C PRO A 49 10.44 0.02 -0.46
N MET A 50 9.56 -0.62 0.29
CA MET A 50 9.87 -1.41 1.48
C MET A 50 9.46 -2.86 1.26
N SER A 51 9.97 -3.76 2.10
CA SER A 51 9.48 -5.14 2.18
C SER A 51 7.96 -5.12 2.36
N LEU A 52 7.26 -5.97 1.62
CA LEU A 52 5.80 -6.06 1.64
C LEU A 52 5.31 -6.13 3.10
N THR A 53 4.46 -5.18 3.50
CA THR A 53 3.89 -5.19 4.85
C THR A 53 2.74 -6.17 4.88
N GLU A 54 2.46 -6.73 6.04
CA GLU A 54 1.61 -7.91 6.24
C GLU A 54 0.28 -7.86 5.48
N LYS A 55 -0.30 -6.66 5.35
CA LYS A 55 -1.58 -6.45 4.69
C LYS A 55 -1.52 -6.38 3.17
N PHE A 56 -0.38 -5.99 2.60
CA PHE A 56 -0.15 -6.06 1.16
C PHE A 56 0.28 -7.45 0.69
N ILE A 57 0.59 -8.37 1.61
CA ILE A 57 1.02 -9.73 1.27
C ILE A 57 -0.13 -10.75 1.26
N GLU A 58 -1.27 -10.43 1.88
CA GLU A 58 -2.48 -11.28 1.85
C GLU A 58 -2.93 -11.64 0.42
N PRO A 59 -2.96 -10.72 -0.56
CA PRO A 59 -3.32 -11.04 -1.95
C PRO A 59 -2.36 -12.02 -2.63
N PHE A 60 -1.11 -12.09 -2.16
CA PHE A 60 -0.08 -12.98 -2.68
C PHE A 60 -0.10 -14.37 -2.03
N ALA A 61 -1.09 -14.64 -1.18
CA ALA A 61 -1.21 -15.88 -0.39
C ALA A 61 0.02 -16.17 0.50
N ILE A 62 0.75 -15.12 0.88
CA ILE A 62 1.89 -15.22 1.80
C ILE A 62 1.36 -14.95 3.21
N THR A 63 1.51 -15.93 4.10
CA THR A 63 1.12 -15.78 5.51
C THR A 63 2.29 -15.24 6.32
N VAL A 64 2.09 -14.08 6.95
CA VAL A 64 3.07 -13.49 7.86
C VAL A 64 2.64 -13.75 9.29
N ASN A 65 3.46 -14.48 10.04
CA ASN A 65 3.21 -14.68 11.47
C ASN A 65 3.94 -13.60 12.28
N PRO A 66 3.23 -12.66 12.95
CA PRO A 66 3.84 -11.58 13.70
C PRO A 66 4.65 -12.05 14.92
N SER A 67 4.58 -13.34 15.30
CA SER A 67 5.44 -13.91 16.33
C SER A 67 6.84 -14.32 15.84
N HIS A 68 7.06 -14.34 14.52
CA HIS A 68 8.32 -14.78 13.88
C HIS A 68 8.83 -13.78 12.85
N VAL A 69 7.97 -12.95 12.28
CA VAL A 69 8.33 -11.93 11.29
C VAL A 69 8.22 -10.56 11.93
N PRO A 70 9.28 -9.73 11.92
CA PRO A 70 9.22 -8.39 12.46
C PRO A 70 8.27 -7.51 11.64
N VAL A 71 7.46 -6.71 12.33
CA VAL A 71 6.60 -5.71 11.71
C VAL A 71 7.45 -4.70 10.93
N ALA A 72 6.97 -4.23 9.79
CA ALA A 72 7.71 -3.32 8.89
C ALA A 72 8.16 -1.98 9.53
N LEU A 73 7.62 -1.63 10.70
CA LEU A 73 8.00 -0.43 11.49
C LEU A 73 8.72 -0.78 12.81
N SER A 74 9.00 -2.06 13.03
CA SER A 74 9.70 -2.55 14.21
C SER A 74 11.21 -2.46 14.01
N ARG A 75 11.94 -2.18 15.09
CA ARG A 75 13.42 -2.33 15.10
C ARG A 75 13.86 -3.77 15.35
N SER A 76 12.91 -4.69 15.51
CA SER A 76 13.18 -6.10 15.73
C SER A 76 13.76 -6.74 14.47
N THR A 77 14.67 -7.70 14.68
CA THR A 77 15.16 -8.57 13.61
C THR A 77 14.35 -9.87 13.56
N ASP A 78 14.66 -10.75 12.62
CA ASP A 78 14.21 -12.14 12.54
C ASP A 78 14.60 -12.98 13.78
N LEU A 79 15.53 -12.49 14.60
CA LEU A 79 15.85 -13.03 15.93
C LEU A 79 15.17 -12.20 17.02
N MET A 80 14.01 -12.66 17.50
CA MET A 80 13.26 -12.03 18.59
C MET A 80 13.15 -12.94 19.82
N GLY A 81 13.49 -12.40 20.99
CA GLY A 81 13.16 -12.97 22.30
C GLY A 81 11.66 -12.91 22.60
N PHE A 82 11.23 -13.55 23.69
CA PHE A 82 9.80 -13.65 24.04
C PHE A 82 9.09 -12.28 24.12
N TRP A 83 9.67 -11.32 24.84
CA TRP A 83 9.06 -9.99 25.00
C TRP A 83 9.06 -9.17 23.71
N GLU A 84 10.11 -9.29 22.89
CA GLU A 84 10.17 -8.64 21.59
C GLU A 84 9.07 -9.15 20.66
N ARG A 85 8.78 -10.46 20.70
CA ARG A 85 7.64 -11.04 19.97
C ARG A 85 6.30 -10.49 20.45
N VAL A 86 6.12 -10.32 21.77
CA VAL A 86 4.89 -9.73 22.33
C VAL A 86 4.71 -8.29 21.85
N TYR A 87 5.75 -7.47 21.91
CA TYR A 87 5.70 -6.10 21.39
C TYR A 87 5.47 -6.06 19.88
N ASN A 88 6.06 -6.99 19.14
CA ASN A 88 5.87 -7.09 17.69
C ASN A 88 4.41 -7.42 17.34
N VAL A 89 3.79 -8.36 18.05
CA VAL A 89 2.36 -8.69 17.89
C VAL A 89 1.46 -7.51 18.26
N ILE A 90 1.77 -6.79 19.34
CA ILE A 90 1.02 -5.58 19.71
C ILE A 90 1.17 -4.51 18.62
N GLY A 91 2.37 -4.27 18.13
CA GLY A 91 2.64 -3.33 17.04
C GLY A 91 1.88 -3.71 15.76
N PHE A 92 1.86 -5.00 15.42
CA PHE A 92 1.11 -5.53 14.28
C PHE A 92 -0.39 -5.22 14.41
N ILE A 93 -0.98 -5.50 15.58
CA ILE A 93 -2.40 -5.21 15.84
C ILE A 93 -2.66 -3.71 15.71
N VAL A 94 -1.84 -2.86 16.33
CA VAL A 94 -2.03 -1.40 16.29
C VAL A 94 -1.97 -0.86 14.86
N ILE A 95 -0.98 -1.27 14.06
CA ILE A 95 -0.81 -0.81 12.68
C ILE A 95 -1.96 -1.31 11.80
N SER A 96 -2.33 -2.59 11.95
CA SER A 96 -3.41 -3.21 11.18
C SER A 96 -4.76 -2.55 11.49
N SER A 97 -5.06 -2.34 12.77
CA SER A 97 -6.27 -1.65 13.22
C SER A 97 -6.29 -0.18 12.79
N PHE A 98 -5.15 0.53 12.83
CA PHE A 98 -5.08 1.91 12.35
C PHE A 98 -5.35 2.00 10.85
N ALA A 99 -4.72 1.13 10.05
CA ALA A 99 -4.97 1.06 8.62
C ALA A 99 -6.46 0.82 8.32
N GLU A 100 -7.11 -0.12 9.01
CA GLU A 100 -8.53 -0.46 8.82
C GLU A 100 -9.49 0.61 9.29
N THR A 101 -9.23 1.21 10.44
CA THR A 101 -10.20 2.07 11.12
C THR A 101 -10.10 3.52 10.66
N VAL A 102 -8.92 3.95 10.18
CA VAL A 102 -8.66 5.36 9.84
C VAL A 102 -8.41 5.53 8.35
N THR A 103 -7.41 4.83 7.81
CA THR A 103 -6.95 5.06 6.43
C THR A 103 -7.96 4.56 5.41
N MET A 104 -8.44 3.32 5.55
CA MET A 104 -9.37 2.71 4.60
C MET A 104 -10.72 3.44 4.45
N PRO A 105 -11.46 3.79 5.53
CA PRO A 105 -12.75 4.43 5.39
C PRO A 105 -12.66 5.86 4.86
N ALA A 106 -11.59 6.59 5.18
CA ALA A 106 -11.38 7.94 4.64
C ALA A 106 -11.18 7.89 3.12
N THR A 107 -10.33 6.97 2.64
CA THR A 107 -10.07 6.81 1.21
C THR A 107 -11.27 6.26 0.45
N VAL A 108 -11.96 5.24 0.98
CA VAL A 108 -13.16 4.68 0.32
C VAL A 108 -14.26 5.73 0.21
N GLN A 109 -14.44 6.60 1.21
CA GLN A 109 -15.39 7.72 1.12
C GLN A 109 -15.02 8.71 0.01
N LEU A 110 -13.74 9.04 -0.10
CA LEU A 110 -13.21 9.89 -1.17
C LEU A 110 -13.43 9.25 -2.56
N LEU A 111 -13.08 7.99 -2.73
CA LEU A 111 -13.27 7.26 -3.98
C LEU A 111 -14.76 7.16 -4.35
N ARG A 112 -15.63 6.87 -3.39
CA ARG A 112 -17.09 6.83 -3.61
C ARG A 112 -17.65 8.19 -4.03
N LYS A 113 -17.13 9.29 -3.48
CA LYS A 113 -17.56 10.66 -3.83
C LYS A 113 -17.25 11.01 -5.29
N TYR A 114 -16.12 10.57 -5.82
CA TYR A 114 -15.66 10.94 -7.17
C TYR A 114 -15.98 9.91 -8.26
N PHE A 115 -16.07 8.62 -7.91
CA PHE A 115 -16.21 7.52 -8.88
C PHE A 115 -17.47 6.66 -8.69
N GLY A 116 -18.25 6.89 -7.62
CA GLY A 116 -19.49 6.17 -7.35
C GLY A 116 -19.33 4.90 -6.50
N PRO A 117 -20.42 4.15 -6.25
CA PRO A 117 -20.47 3.08 -5.25
C PRO A 117 -19.78 1.77 -5.64
N GLY A 118 -19.17 1.67 -6.83
CA GLY A 118 -18.57 0.43 -7.33
C GLY A 118 -17.21 0.05 -6.73
N ILE A 119 -16.64 0.89 -5.86
CA ILE A 119 -15.34 0.64 -5.22
C ILE A 119 -15.57 0.26 -3.76
N ASP A 120 -15.47 -1.03 -3.46
CA ASP A 120 -15.66 -1.57 -2.11
C ASP A 120 -14.38 -1.67 -1.29
N SER A 121 -13.20 -1.68 -1.92
CA SER A 121 -11.93 -1.79 -1.22
C SER A 121 -10.76 -1.22 -2.03
N THR A 122 -9.90 -0.44 -1.38
CA THR A 122 -8.65 0.09 -1.97
C THR A 122 -7.62 -1.01 -2.23
N TYR A 123 -7.64 -2.10 -1.46
CA TYR A 123 -6.75 -3.25 -1.66
C TYR A 123 -6.95 -3.93 -3.02
N ALA A 124 -8.17 -3.89 -3.56
CA ALA A 124 -8.44 -4.40 -4.90
C ALA A 124 -7.66 -3.63 -5.98
N LEU A 125 -7.42 -2.34 -5.78
CA LEU A 125 -6.65 -1.49 -6.70
C LEU A 125 -5.16 -1.75 -6.60
N VAL A 126 -4.67 -2.10 -5.40
CA VAL A 126 -3.26 -2.40 -5.16
C VAL A 126 -2.88 -3.78 -5.72
N GLY A 127 -3.83 -4.73 -5.72
CA GLY A 127 -3.59 -6.12 -6.11
C GLY A 127 -3.31 -6.40 -7.59
N GLU A 128 -3.46 -5.43 -8.50
CA GLU A 128 -3.26 -5.67 -9.94
C GLU A 128 -1.80 -5.99 -10.31
N LEU A 129 -0.83 -5.35 -9.64
CA LEU A 129 0.60 -5.67 -9.73
C LEU A 129 1.36 -4.87 -8.66
N VAL A 130 1.96 -5.54 -7.67
CA VAL A 130 2.89 -4.90 -6.71
C VAL A 130 4.31 -5.34 -7.01
N ILE A 131 5.21 -4.40 -7.27
CA ILE A 131 6.65 -4.65 -7.39
C ILE A 131 7.30 -4.29 -6.05
N PRO A 132 7.75 -5.28 -5.25
CA PRO A 132 8.57 -4.99 -4.09
C PRO A 132 9.95 -4.55 -4.55
N PHE A 133 10.38 -3.37 -4.10
CA PHE A 133 11.78 -2.98 -4.18
C PHE A 133 12.47 -3.49 -2.92
N ASP A 134 12.90 -4.75 -2.95
CA ASP A 134 13.74 -5.28 -1.90
C ASP A 134 15.14 -4.70 -2.08
N ASN A 135 15.63 -3.94 -1.10
CA ASN A 135 17.00 -3.46 -1.12
C ASN A 135 17.92 -4.67 -0.86
N PRO A 136 18.75 -5.11 -1.84
CA PRO A 136 19.59 -6.29 -1.66
C PRO A 136 20.61 -6.14 -0.51
N SER A 137 20.81 -4.93 0.02
CA SER A 137 21.68 -4.64 1.16
C SER A 137 21.25 -5.31 2.48
N CYS A 138 19.99 -5.79 2.60
CA CYS A 138 19.47 -6.40 3.84
C CYS A 138 19.32 -7.93 3.76
N THR A 139 19.66 -8.57 2.65
CA THR A 139 19.75 -10.05 2.60
C THR A 139 21.10 -10.48 3.15
N TYR A 140 21.22 -10.55 4.47
CA TYR A 140 22.38 -11.17 5.11
C TYR A 140 22.46 -12.64 4.71
N THR A 141 23.43 -12.93 3.85
CA THR A 141 24.04 -14.23 3.69
C THR A 141 24.46 -14.80 5.05
N SER A 142 23.88 -15.93 5.44
CA SER A 142 24.43 -16.83 6.45
C SER A 142 24.02 -18.26 6.14
N TRP A 143 24.66 -18.85 5.13
CA TRP A 143 24.83 -20.30 5.07
C TRP A 143 26.08 -20.63 5.90
N LYS A 144 25.87 -21.25 7.06
CA LYS A 144 26.87 -22.09 7.73
C LYS A 144 26.27 -23.46 7.93
#